data_AF-A7NPA0-F1
#
_entry.id   AF-A7NPA0-F1
#
_cell.length_a   1.000
_cell.length_b   1.000
_cell.length_c   1.000
_cell.angle_alpha   90.00
_cell.angle_beta   90.00
_cell.angle_gamma   90.00
#
_symmetry.space_group_name_H-M   'P 1'
#
loop_
_entity.id
_entity.type
_entity.pdbx_description
1 polymer ?
#
loop_
_entity_poly.entity_id
_entity_poly.type
_entity_poly.pdbx_seq_one_letter_code
_entity_poly.pdbx_strand_id
1 'polypeptide(L)'
;MSSLEIALRGDWLHWDGLEAGLTDQALRHLLGPDVIAEAREPARLSLQLVTRQVYRRSAPPHMVVAWFEDAGDRLLLIELDEPPSLASLDEIVSAWGPADRVAPGRSIVLGAMTTEYVYLSCGIALTIAESYDDPPSFAPRIARVRLFVPTDLQGFLVRLGGGDRNYGPR
;
A
#
# COMPACT_ATOMS: atom_id res chain seq x y z
N MET A 1 5.52 18.73 -4.86
CA MET A 1 5.83 17.31 -4.64
C MET A 1 4.49 16.63 -4.55
N SER A 2 4.22 15.66 -5.42
CA SER A 2 3.00 14.85 -5.36
C SER A 2 3.03 13.93 -4.15
N SER A 3 1.87 13.51 -3.66
CA SER A 3 1.78 12.57 -2.54
C SER A 3 2.49 11.27 -2.88
N LEU A 4 2.41 10.80 -4.13
CA LEU A 4 3.17 9.61 -4.54
C LEU A 4 4.70 9.80 -4.44
N GLU A 5 5.26 10.97 -4.77
CA GLU A 5 6.70 11.23 -4.58
C GLU A 5 7.10 11.14 -3.10
N ILE A 6 6.23 11.62 -2.19
CA ILE A 6 6.42 11.50 -0.73
C ILE A 6 6.48 10.02 -0.34
N ALA A 7 5.52 9.22 -0.81
CA ALA A 7 5.46 7.78 -0.52
C ALA A 7 6.65 7.01 -1.10
N LEU A 8 7.05 7.31 -2.34
CA LEU A 8 8.20 6.64 -2.99
C LEU A 8 9.53 6.94 -2.28
N ARG A 9 9.63 8.09 -1.59
CA ARG A 9 10.79 8.44 -0.77
C ARG A 9 10.72 7.90 0.65
N GLY A 10 9.57 7.39 1.07
CA GLY A 10 9.36 6.92 2.44
C GLY A 10 9.20 8.05 3.46
N ASP A 11 8.76 9.24 3.03
CA ASP A 11 8.57 10.40 3.89
C ASP A 11 7.17 10.39 4.54
N TRP A 12 6.90 9.31 5.29
CA TRP A 12 5.57 9.04 5.84
C TRP A 12 5.07 10.12 6.78
N LEU A 13 5.96 10.83 7.48
CA LEU A 13 5.55 11.91 8.39
C LEU A 13 4.88 13.10 7.66
N HIS A 14 5.14 13.26 6.35
CA HIS A 14 4.53 14.30 5.51
C HIS A 14 3.43 13.76 4.59
N TRP A 15 3.04 12.49 4.73
CA TRP A 15 2.01 11.88 3.91
C TRP A 15 0.61 12.41 4.30
N ASP A 16 -0.14 12.92 3.32
CA ASP A 16 -1.44 13.55 3.49
C ASP A 16 -2.57 12.84 2.71
N GLY A 17 -2.28 11.70 2.09
CA GLY A 17 -3.22 10.91 1.31
C GLY A 17 -2.98 10.98 -0.19
N LEU A 18 -3.51 9.99 -0.91
CA LEU A 18 -3.36 9.92 -2.36
C LEU A 18 -4.30 10.92 -3.05
N GLU A 19 -3.82 11.61 -4.07
CA GLU A 19 -4.64 12.54 -4.84
C GLU A 19 -5.74 11.79 -5.63
N ALA A 20 -6.94 12.35 -5.64
CA ALA A 20 -8.02 11.79 -6.46
C ALA A 20 -7.76 12.00 -7.96
N GLY A 21 -8.03 10.97 -8.76
CA GLY A 21 -7.98 11.07 -10.22
C GLY A 21 -6.59 10.87 -10.84
N LEU A 22 -5.62 10.35 -10.09
CA LEU A 22 -4.35 9.92 -10.66
C LEU A 22 -4.59 8.85 -11.74
N THR A 23 -4.00 9.06 -12.92
CA THR A 23 -4.12 8.17 -14.09
C THR A 23 -2.91 7.25 -14.22
N ASP A 24 -3.01 6.17 -15.00
CA ASP A 24 -1.85 5.31 -15.31
C ASP A 24 -0.70 6.10 -15.93
N GLN A 25 -0.99 6.99 -16.90
CA GLN A 25 0.04 7.80 -17.53
C GLN A 25 0.77 8.69 -16.50
N ALA A 26 0.03 9.35 -15.61
CA ALA A 26 0.61 10.17 -14.55
C ALA A 26 1.41 9.32 -13.56
N LEU A 27 0.88 8.15 -13.18
CA LEU A 27 1.57 7.20 -12.31
C LEU A 27 2.91 6.76 -12.93
N ARG A 28 2.94 6.32 -14.19
CA ARG A 28 4.20 5.94 -14.88
C ARG A 28 5.21 7.06 -14.90
N HIS A 29 4.76 8.28 -15.16
CA HIS A 29 5.64 9.45 -15.15
C HIS A 29 6.30 9.65 -13.78
N LEU A 30 5.52 9.51 -12.70
CA LEU A 30 6.00 9.64 -11.32
C LEU A 30 6.91 8.48 -10.89
N LEU A 31 6.66 7.26 -11.37
CA LEU A 31 7.49 6.08 -11.06
C LEU A 31 8.89 6.15 -11.69
N GLY A 32 9.04 6.94 -12.75
CA GLY A 32 10.29 7.20 -13.44
C GLY A 32 10.44 6.45 -14.77
N PRO A 33 11.47 6.78 -15.56
CA PRO A 33 11.63 6.27 -16.93
C PRO A 33 12.00 4.79 -17.01
N ASP A 34 12.62 4.24 -15.96
CA ASP A 34 13.10 2.85 -15.94
C ASP A 34 12.03 1.84 -15.44
N VAL A 35 10.78 2.29 -15.34
CA VAL A 35 9.68 1.45 -14.87
C VAL A 35 9.24 0.47 -15.96
N ILE A 36 9.18 -0.82 -15.62
CA ILE A 36 8.64 -1.85 -16.51
C ILE A 36 7.20 -2.13 -16.09
N ALA A 37 6.24 -1.81 -16.97
CA ALA A 37 4.84 -2.16 -16.79
C ALA A 37 4.58 -3.56 -17.36
N GLU A 38 4.06 -4.47 -16.54
CA GLU A 38 3.57 -5.77 -16.98
C GLU A 38 2.24 -5.62 -17.76
N ALA A 39 1.65 -6.72 -18.25
CA ALA A 39 0.32 -6.63 -18.88
C ALA A 39 -0.74 -6.28 -17.83
N ARG A 40 -1.69 -5.41 -18.19
CA ARG A 40 -2.90 -5.20 -17.38
C ARG A 40 -3.71 -6.49 -17.35
N GLU A 41 -4.23 -6.83 -16.18
CA GLU A 41 -5.06 -8.02 -16.00
C GLU A 41 -6.37 -7.71 -15.27
N PRO A 42 -7.50 -8.32 -15.68
CA PRO A 42 -8.73 -8.25 -14.92
C PRO A 42 -8.55 -8.90 -13.55
N ALA A 43 -9.12 -8.27 -12.53
CA ALA A 43 -9.01 -8.74 -11.16
C ALA A 43 -10.19 -8.26 -10.31
N ARG A 44 -10.11 -8.54 -9.01
CA ARG A 44 -11.13 -8.14 -8.04
C ARG A 44 -10.50 -7.43 -6.86
N LEU A 45 -11.07 -6.29 -6.50
CA LEU A 45 -10.79 -5.58 -5.26
C LEU A 45 -12.10 -5.53 -4.48
N SER A 46 -12.19 -6.29 -3.38
CA SER A 46 -13.47 -6.60 -2.73
C SER A 46 -14.49 -7.19 -3.72
N LEU A 47 -15.68 -6.58 -3.81
CA LEU A 47 -16.77 -6.93 -4.71
C LEU A 47 -16.69 -6.28 -6.09
N GLN A 48 -15.68 -5.43 -6.35
CA GLN A 48 -15.56 -4.67 -7.60
C GLN A 48 -14.64 -5.38 -8.59
N LEU A 49 -15.08 -5.46 -9.85
CA LEU A 49 -14.18 -5.77 -10.97
C LEU A 49 -13.28 -4.55 -11.19
N VAL A 50 -11.99 -4.81 -11.28
CA VAL A 50 -10.95 -3.80 -11.44
C VAL A 50 -9.90 -4.32 -12.41
N THR A 51 -9.10 -3.40 -12.94
CA THR A 51 -7.89 -3.78 -13.66
C THR A 51 -6.67 -3.62 -12.75
N ARG A 52 -5.87 -4.67 -12.66
CA ARG A 52 -4.59 -4.67 -11.96
C ARG A 52 -3.46 -4.38 -12.94
N GLN A 53 -2.51 -3.57 -12.51
CA GLN A 53 -1.27 -3.29 -13.23
C GLN A 53 -0.10 -3.43 -12.26
N VAL A 54 0.89 -4.23 -12.63
CA VAL A 54 2.15 -4.34 -11.90
C VAL A 54 3.22 -3.52 -12.60
N TYR A 55 3.97 -2.75 -11.82
CA TYR A 55 5.16 -2.04 -12.26
C TYR A 55 6.37 -2.54 -11.50
N ARG A 56 7.47 -2.80 -12.22
CA ARG A 56 8.77 -3.17 -11.64
C ARG A 56 9.74 -2.00 -11.74
N ARG A 57 10.53 -1.80 -10.69
CA ARG A 57 11.49 -0.69 -10.56
C ARG A 57 12.86 -1.21 -10.13
N SER A 58 13.90 -0.54 -10.61
CA SER A 58 15.30 -0.80 -10.24
C SER A 58 15.63 -0.33 -8.82
N ALA A 59 14.90 0.66 -8.30
CA ALA A 59 15.05 1.18 -6.94
C ALA A 59 13.79 0.90 -6.10
N PRO A 60 13.91 0.80 -4.76
CA PRO A 60 12.77 0.62 -3.86
C PRO A 60 11.71 1.72 -3.98
N PRO A 61 10.42 1.42 -3.75
CA PRO A 61 9.82 0.07 -3.78
C PRO A 61 10.02 -0.60 -5.14
N HIS A 62 10.38 -1.88 -5.15
CA HIS A 62 10.76 -2.63 -6.37
C HIS A 62 9.55 -3.10 -7.19
N MET A 63 8.40 -3.22 -6.54
CA MET A 63 7.12 -3.59 -7.11
C MET A 63 6.05 -2.60 -6.63
N VAL A 64 5.41 -1.98 -7.60
CA VAL A 64 4.23 -1.14 -7.39
C VAL A 64 3.05 -1.83 -8.05
N VAL A 65 1.99 -2.09 -7.29
CA VAL A 65 0.75 -2.67 -7.82
C VAL A 65 -0.33 -1.60 -7.80
N ALA A 66 -0.82 -1.20 -8.96
CA ALA A 66 -1.91 -0.25 -9.09
C ALA A 66 -3.21 -0.96 -9.46
N TRP A 67 -4.30 -0.49 -8.89
CA TRP A 67 -5.64 -0.96 -9.14
C TRP A 67 -6.47 0.16 -9.73
N PHE A 68 -7.03 -0.06 -10.93
CA PHE A 68 -7.82 0.90 -11.68
C PHE A 68 -9.27 0.43 -11.81
N GLU A 69 -10.20 1.37 -11.92
CA GLU A 69 -11.59 1.05 -12.31
C GLU A 69 -11.61 0.30 -13.67
N ASP A 70 -12.38 -0.78 -13.80
CA ASP A 70 -12.35 -1.70 -14.95
C ASP A 70 -12.51 -1.03 -16.33
N ALA A 71 -13.39 -0.03 -16.41
CA ALA A 71 -13.69 0.70 -17.64
C ALA A 71 -12.93 2.04 -17.76
N GLY A 72 -11.93 2.31 -16.93
CA GLY A 72 -11.25 3.60 -16.89
C GLY A 72 -9.79 3.55 -16.45
N ASP A 73 -9.15 4.71 -16.46
CA ASP A 73 -7.78 4.90 -15.98
C ASP A 73 -7.74 5.51 -14.58
N ARG A 74 -8.87 5.53 -13.88
CA ARG A 74 -8.94 6.09 -12.53
C ARG A 74 -8.35 5.11 -11.54
N LEU A 75 -7.28 5.52 -10.89
CA LEU A 75 -6.64 4.79 -9.81
C LEU A 75 -7.52 4.75 -8.55
N LEU A 76 -7.60 3.56 -7.95
CA LEU A 76 -8.31 3.29 -6.70
C LEU A 76 -7.37 3.05 -5.52
N LEU A 77 -6.28 2.32 -5.78
CA LEU A 77 -5.34 1.86 -4.76
C LEU A 77 -3.96 1.66 -5.38
N ILE A 78 -2.91 2.02 -4.64
CA ILE A 78 -1.53 1.62 -4.90
C ILE A 78 -1.05 0.73 -3.76
N GLU A 79 -0.40 -0.38 -4.08
CA GLU A 79 0.40 -1.15 -3.14
C GLU A 79 1.88 -0.98 -3.45
N LEU A 80 2.68 -0.71 -2.43
CA LEU A 80 4.14 -0.62 -2.49
C LEU A 80 4.74 -1.78 -1.68
N ASP A 81 5.62 -2.57 -2.28
CA ASP A 81 6.39 -3.58 -1.56
C ASP A 81 7.61 -2.97 -0.85
N GLU A 82 7.86 -3.42 0.38
CA GLU A 82 9.04 -3.04 1.19
C GLU A 82 9.49 -1.58 0.98
N PRO A 83 8.58 -0.60 1.11
CA PRO A 83 8.91 0.75 0.68
C PRO A 83 9.94 1.35 1.64
N PRO A 84 10.75 2.30 1.17
CA PRO A 84 11.71 2.98 2.03
C PRO A 84 10.98 3.71 3.16
N SER A 85 11.72 4.03 4.22
CA SER A 85 11.23 4.84 5.32
C SER A 85 12.33 5.77 5.80
N LEU A 86 12.08 7.08 5.78
CA LEU A 86 13.02 8.08 6.31
C LEU A 86 12.97 8.18 7.83
N ALA A 87 11.79 7.91 8.40
CA ALA A 87 11.55 7.85 9.84
C ALA A 87 11.50 6.40 10.32
N SER A 88 11.79 6.19 11.60
CA SER A 88 11.56 4.91 12.27
C SER A 88 10.06 4.62 12.41
N LEU A 89 9.73 3.35 12.58
CA LEU A 89 8.34 2.94 12.76
C LEU A 89 7.70 3.59 14.01
N ASP A 90 8.46 3.67 15.11
CA ASP A 90 8.01 4.28 16.36
C ASP A 90 7.70 5.77 16.18
N GLU A 91 8.51 6.50 15.40
CA GLU A 91 8.25 7.90 15.07
C GLU A 91 6.97 8.06 14.26
N ILE A 92 6.74 7.19 13.27
CA ILE A 92 5.52 7.23 12.42
C ILE A 92 4.27 6.97 13.27
N VAL A 93 4.27 5.90 14.06
CA VAL A 93 3.15 5.54 14.92
C VAL A 93 2.89 6.62 15.98
N SER A 94 3.93 7.20 16.56
CA SER A 94 3.80 8.28 17.53
C SER A 94 3.22 9.56 16.91
N ALA A 95 3.60 9.88 15.67
CA ALA A 95 3.13 11.09 14.99
C ALA A 95 1.68 10.98 14.50
N TRP A 96 1.28 9.82 13.98
CA TRP A 96 -0.08 9.61 13.46
C TRP A 96 -1.10 9.27 14.55
N GLY A 97 -0.66 8.82 15.72
CA GLY A 97 -1.55 8.40 16.80
C GLY A 97 -2.18 7.04 16.54
N PRO A 98 -3.31 6.71 17.21
CA PRO A 98 -3.93 5.40 17.06
C PRO A 98 -4.49 5.19 15.65
N ALA A 99 -4.28 4.00 15.09
CA ALA A 99 -4.91 3.60 13.85
C ALA A 99 -6.43 3.46 14.00
N ASP A 100 -7.18 3.83 12.96
CA ASP A 100 -8.64 3.62 12.89
C ASP A 100 -9.01 2.13 12.94
N ARG A 101 -8.10 1.28 12.47
CA ARG A 101 -8.23 -0.18 12.52
C ARG A 101 -6.88 -0.86 12.60
N VAL A 102 -6.82 -1.89 13.43
CA VAL A 102 -5.71 -2.86 13.46
C VAL A 102 -6.26 -4.25 13.14
N ALA A 103 -5.61 -4.97 12.23
CA ALA A 103 -6.01 -6.32 11.82
C ALA A 103 -4.79 -7.18 11.46
N PRO A 104 -4.92 -8.52 11.39
CA PRO A 104 -3.86 -9.35 10.82
C PRO A 104 -3.48 -8.88 9.42
N GLY A 105 -2.18 -8.82 9.16
CA GLY A 105 -1.63 -8.42 7.87
C GLY A 105 -2.01 -9.43 6.79
N ARG A 106 -2.28 -8.92 5.59
CA ARG A 106 -2.66 -9.76 4.44
C ARG A 106 -1.46 -10.26 3.63
N SER A 107 -0.32 -9.62 3.85
CA SER A 107 0.93 -9.99 3.21
C SER A 107 1.60 -11.06 4.04
N ILE A 108 2.00 -12.15 3.38
CA ILE A 108 2.84 -13.17 3.98
C ILE A 108 4.28 -12.68 3.89
N VAL A 109 4.96 -12.63 5.04
CA VAL A 109 6.39 -12.38 5.14
C VAL A 109 7.00 -13.58 5.85
N LEU A 110 7.97 -14.24 5.20
CA LEU A 110 8.59 -15.44 5.74
C LEU A 110 9.27 -15.12 7.08
N GLY A 111 9.00 -15.92 8.11
CA GLY A 111 9.56 -15.74 9.44
C GLY A 111 8.97 -14.56 10.22
N ALA A 112 7.86 -13.95 9.77
CA ALA A 112 7.26 -12.80 10.42
C ALA A 112 5.75 -12.94 10.67
N MET A 113 5.30 -12.44 11.82
CA MET A 113 3.91 -12.04 12.02
C MET A 113 3.70 -10.72 11.29
N THR A 114 2.56 -10.57 10.61
CA THR A 114 2.22 -9.29 9.99
C THR A 114 0.95 -8.71 10.59
N THR A 115 0.96 -7.39 10.78
CA THR A 115 -0.15 -6.61 11.33
C THR A 115 -0.43 -5.42 10.40
N GLU A 116 -1.68 -5.25 9.96
CA GLU A 116 -2.15 -4.13 9.15
C GLU A 116 -2.73 -3.04 10.06
N TYR A 117 -2.14 -1.85 10.01
CA TYR A 117 -2.60 -0.63 10.68
C TYR A 117 -3.19 0.32 9.63
N VAL A 118 -4.46 0.67 9.75
CA VAL A 118 -5.19 1.48 8.77
C VAL A 118 -5.45 2.86 9.35
N TYR A 119 -5.02 3.90 8.62
CA TYR A 119 -5.23 5.31 8.91
C TYR A 119 -6.05 5.91 7.76
N LEU A 120 -7.37 5.90 7.94
CA LEU A 120 -8.38 6.22 6.93
C LEU A 120 -8.35 7.69 6.52
N SER A 121 -8.17 8.59 7.49
CA SER A 121 -8.06 10.04 7.27
C SER A 121 -6.84 10.41 6.44
N CYS A 122 -5.77 9.60 6.52
CA CYS A 122 -4.55 9.78 5.75
C CYS A 122 -4.54 8.90 4.49
N GLY A 123 -5.56 8.08 4.23
CA GLY A 123 -5.60 7.26 3.04
C GLY A 123 -4.48 6.20 2.96
N ILE A 124 -4.07 5.62 4.09
CA ILE A 124 -2.94 4.69 4.14
C ILE A 124 -3.23 3.46 5.01
N ALA A 125 -2.74 2.30 4.59
CA ALA A 125 -2.61 1.12 5.46
C ALA A 125 -1.18 0.59 5.43
N LEU A 126 -0.57 0.47 6.62
CA LEU A 126 0.76 -0.07 6.82
C LEU A 126 0.67 -1.54 7.21
N THR A 127 1.32 -2.43 6.48
CA THR A 127 1.58 -3.79 6.95
C THR A 127 2.96 -3.83 7.59
N ILE A 128 2.99 -4.00 8.90
CA ILE A 128 4.21 -4.14 9.70
C ILE A 128 4.52 -5.63 9.83
N ALA A 129 5.79 -5.99 9.64
CA ALA A 129 6.30 -7.34 9.84
C ALA A 129 7.20 -7.38 11.08
N GLU A 130 6.94 -8.34 11.96
CA GLU A 130 7.66 -8.58 13.22
C GLU A 130 8.14 -10.03 13.25
N SER A 131 9.41 -10.27 13.59
CA SER A 131 9.98 -11.62 13.63
C SER A 131 9.24 -12.52 14.64
N TYR A 132 9.07 -13.80 14.30
CA TYR A 132 8.57 -14.81 15.24
C TYR A 132 9.63 -15.29 16.25
N ASP A 133 10.91 -15.04 15.98
CA ASP A 133 12.02 -15.60 16.75
C ASP A 133 12.22 -14.87 18.09
N ASP A 134 12.73 -15.58 19.09
CA ASP A 134 13.21 -15.02 20.36
C ASP A 134 14.65 -15.51 20.64
N PRO A 135 15.68 -14.65 20.46
CA PRO A 135 15.59 -13.22 20.13
C PRO A 135 15.19 -12.96 18.66
N PRO A 136 14.63 -11.78 18.32
CA PRO A 136 14.19 -11.45 16.97
C PRO A 136 15.31 -11.52 15.93
N SER A 137 15.06 -12.20 14.81
CA SER A 137 16.01 -12.28 13.68
C SER A 137 16.10 -10.99 12.85
N PHE A 138 15.13 -10.08 12.98
CA PHE A 138 15.16 -8.75 12.41
C PHE A 138 14.26 -7.80 13.23
N ALA A 139 14.54 -6.49 13.16
CA ALA A 139 13.72 -5.46 13.79
C ALA A 139 12.38 -5.27 13.04
N PRO A 140 11.29 -4.88 13.73
CA PRO A 140 10.03 -4.54 13.08
C PRO A 140 10.19 -3.57 11.91
N ARG A 141 9.54 -3.86 10.79
CA ARG A 141 9.66 -3.05 9.57
C ARG A 141 8.36 -2.97 8.78
N ILE A 142 8.23 -1.94 7.96
CA ILE A 142 7.13 -1.82 6.99
C ILE A 142 7.39 -2.81 5.85
N ALA A 143 6.55 -3.83 5.73
CA ALA A 143 6.65 -4.84 4.68
C ALA A 143 5.84 -4.47 3.43
N ARG A 144 4.73 -3.76 3.61
CA ARG A 144 3.87 -3.30 2.52
C ARG A 144 3.11 -2.05 2.93
N VAL A 145 2.88 -1.16 1.98
CA VAL A 145 2.01 0.01 2.16
C VAL A 145 0.92 -0.02 1.10
N ARG A 146 -0.29 0.34 1.52
CA ARG A 146 -1.45 0.58 0.66
C ARG A 146 -1.82 2.05 0.73
N LEU A 147 -1.84 2.71 -0.41
CA LEU A 147 -2.17 4.12 -0.56
C LEU A 147 -3.49 4.25 -1.30
N PHE A 148 -4.42 5.01 -0.75
CA PHE A 148 -5.73 5.26 -1.32
C PHE A 148 -6.15 6.69 -1.03
N VAL A 149 -7.16 7.16 -1.76
CA VAL A 149 -7.76 8.47 -1.46
C VAL A 149 -8.40 8.38 -0.07
N PRO A 150 -8.13 9.33 0.85
CA PRO A 150 -8.74 9.36 2.17
C PRO A 150 -10.25 9.09 2.14
N THR A 151 -10.70 8.25 3.06
CA THR A 151 -12.09 7.76 3.08
C THR A 151 -12.52 7.42 4.51
N ASP A 152 -13.73 6.91 4.68
CA ASP A 152 -14.20 6.39 5.95
C ASP A 152 -14.08 4.85 6.00
N LEU A 153 -14.43 4.25 7.14
CA LEU A 153 -14.30 2.81 7.34
C LEU A 153 -15.18 2.04 6.35
N GLN A 154 -16.38 2.54 6.03
CA GLN A 154 -17.28 1.88 5.10
C GLN A 154 -16.72 1.89 3.68
N GLY A 155 -16.20 3.04 3.22
CA GLY A 155 -15.53 3.19 1.94
C GLY A 155 -14.33 2.27 1.81
N PHE A 156 -13.50 2.18 2.85
CA PHE A 156 -12.37 1.25 2.90
C PHE A 156 -12.81 -0.23 2.82
N LEU A 157 -13.80 -0.63 3.61
CA LEU A 157 -14.30 -2.01 3.64
C LEU A 157 -14.90 -2.43 2.30
N VAL A 158 -15.75 -1.59 1.71
CA VAL A 158 -16.53 -1.91 0.51
C VAL A 158 -15.71 -1.75 -0.77
N ARG A 159 -14.86 -0.72 -0.87
CA ARG A 159 -14.15 -0.40 -2.12
C ARG A 159 -12.74 -0.97 -2.19
N LEU A 160 -12.07 -1.12 -1.04
CA LEU A 160 -10.64 -1.46 -0.99
C LEU A 160 -10.40 -2.85 -0.40
N GLY A 161 -11.46 -3.64 -0.21
CA GLY A 161 -11.36 -5.01 0.28
C GLY A 161 -11.02 -5.08 1.75
N GLY A 162 -11.31 -4.05 2.55
CA GLY A 162 -11.07 -4.05 4.00
C GLY A 162 -11.58 -5.31 4.72
N GLY A 163 -12.65 -5.95 4.24
CA GLY A 163 -13.26 -7.12 4.86
C GLY A 163 -12.74 -8.48 4.39
N ASP A 164 -11.79 -8.54 3.45
CA ASP A 164 -11.41 -9.79 2.80
C ASP A 164 -10.66 -10.71 3.78
N ARG A 165 -11.40 -11.64 4.38
CA ARG A 165 -10.86 -12.82 5.05
C ARG A 165 -10.35 -13.77 3.96
N ASN A 166 -9.03 -13.94 3.89
CA ASN A 166 -8.36 -15.12 3.31
C ASN A 166 -8.99 -15.69 2.01
N TYR A 167 -8.62 -15.14 0.86
CA TYR A 167 -8.39 -16.02 -0.28
C TYR A 167 -6.93 -16.44 -0.24
N GLY A 168 -6.66 -17.54 0.47
CA GLY A 168 -5.43 -18.29 0.28
C GLY A 168 -5.32 -18.78 -1.17
N PRO A 169 -4.13 -19.23 -1.60
CA PRO A 169 -3.92 -19.68 -2.97
C PRO A 169 -4.92 -20.78 -3.34
N ARG A 170 -5.49 -20.70 -4.55
CA ARG A 170 -6.07 -21.84 -5.26
C ARG A 170 -4.96 -22.56 -6.03
#